data_AF-A0A7X4KQH9-F1
#
_entry.id   AF-A0A7X4KQH9-F1
#
_cell.length_a   1.000
_cell.length_b   1.000
_cell.length_c   1.000
_cell.angle_alpha   90.00
_cell.angle_beta   90.00
_cell.angle_gamma   90.00
#
_symmetry.space_group_name_H-M   'P 1'
#
loop_
_entity.id
_entity.type
_entity.pdbx_description
1 polymer ?
#
loop_
_entity_poly.entity_id
_entity_poly.type
_entity_poly.pdbx_seq_one_letter_code
_entity_poly.pdbx_strand_id
1 'polypeptide(L)'
;MTHVSDIQTLLDQRLKATGWQIAQTVVLGLLAACLALFGQVCLARARPIFPFIDQNYEAWQGGYTLVLTMIGIVWVVAMLQKISFFQDCLERLRSQRRLDEQYALRAEQAEQARLEKLAAKEAREAESARPSRVNRNARSNKFDY
;
A
#
# COMPACT_ATOMS: atom_id res chain seq x y z
N MET A 1 -8.09 14.70 11.95
CA MET A 1 -7.99 13.23 11.88
C MET A 1 -8.21 12.66 10.47
N THR A 2 -8.25 13.46 9.40
CA THR A 2 -8.60 13.01 8.03
C THR A 2 -7.40 12.63 7.15
N HIS A 3 -6.23 13.22 7.36
CA HIS A 3 -5.08 13.03 6.47
C HIS A 3 -4.50 11.61 6.45
N VAL A 4 -4.58 10.87 7.57
CA VAL A 4 -4.01 9.51 7.68
C VAL A 4 -4.92 8.47 7.02
N SER A 5 -6.25 8.63 7.14
CA SER A 5 -7.23 7.76 6.46
C SER A 5 -7.20 7.93 4.94
N ASP A 6 -6.97 9.15 4.46
CA ASP A 6 -6.88 9.43 3.02
C ASP A 6 -5.64 8.80 2.38
N ILE A 7 -4.51 8.75 3.10
CA ILE A 7 -3.29 8.08 2.63
C ILE A 7 -3.53 6.56 2.54
N GLN A 8 -4.14 5.96 3.56
CA GLN A 8 -4.42 4.51 3.56
C GLN A 8 -5.38 4.09 2.44
N THR A 9 -6.43 4.86 2.19
CA THR A 9 -7.39 4.58 1.10
C THR A 9 -6.76 4.73 -0.28
N LEU A 10 -5.87 5.72 -0.48
CA LEU A 10 -5.12 5.88 -1.73
C LEU A 10 -4.16 4.70 -1.99
N LEU A 11 -3.46 4.23 -0.96
CA LEU A 11 -2.58 3.06 -1.10
C LEU A 11 -3.35 1.77 -1.40
N ASP A 12 -4.52 1.57 -0.79
CA ASP A 12 -5.34 0.38 -1.03
C ASP A 12 -5.93 0.38 -2.44
N GLN A 13 -6.37 1.55 -2.94
CA GLN A 13 -6.78 1.72 -4.33
C GLN A 13 -5.64 1.44 -5.33
N ARG A 14 -4.42 1.92 -5.04
CA ARG A 14 -3.23 1.64 -5.84
C ARG A 14 -2.90 0.15 -5.87
N LEU A 15 -3.07 -0.54 -4.74
CA LEU A 15 -2.78 -1.96 -4.65
C LEU A 15 -3.79 -2.79 -5.44
N LYS A 16 -5.09 -2.42 -5.35
CA LYS A 16 -6.15 -3.05 -6.14
C LYS A 16 -5.98 -2.81 -7.64
N ALA A 17 -5.62 -1.59 -8.03
CA ALA A 17 -5.35 -1.25 -9.43
C ALA A 17 -4.13 -2.02 -9.98
N THR A 18 -3.07 -2.16 -9.18
CA THR A 18 -1.86 -2.90 -9.56
C THR A 18 -2.14 -4.41 -9.67
N GLY A 19 -2.89 -4.97 -8.72
CA GLY A 19 -3.37 -6.35 -8.77
C GLY A 19 -4.24 -6.62 -10.00
N TRP A 20 -5.11 -5.67 -10.37
CA TRP A 20 -5.92 -5.76 -11.58
C TRP A 20 -5.07 -5.74 -12.85
N GLN A 21 -4.06 -4.88 -12.92
CA GLN A 21 -3.12 -4.85 -14.04
C GLN A 21 -2.31 -6.14 -14.16
N ILE A 22 -1.94 -6.78 -13.05
CA ILE A 22 -1.28 -8.08 -13.05
C ILE A 22 -2.23 -9.13 -13.62
N ALA A 23 -3.46 -9.20 -13.11
CA ALA A 23 -4.48 -10.14 -13.60
C ALA A 23 -4.73 -9.97 -15.11
N GLN A 24 -4.84 -8.73 -15.60
CA GLN A 24 -4.97 -8.45 -17.03
C GLN A 24 -3.77 -8.95 -17.83
N THR A 25 -2.54 -8.74 -17.35
CA THR A 25 -1.34 -9.26 -18.03
C THR A 25 -1.26 -10.78 -18.01
N VAL A 26 -1.80 -11.45 -16.98
CA VAL A 26 -1.93 -12.92 -16.92
C VAL A 26 -2.91 -13.38 -18.01
N VAL A 27 -4.10 -12.79 -18.04
CA VAL A 27 -5.14 -13.13 -19.02
C VAL A 27 -4.66 -12.92 -20.45
N LEU A 28 -3.99 -11.79 -20.72
CA LEU A 28 -3.40 -11.51 -22.03
C LEU A 28 -2.32 -12.53 -22.40
N GLY A 29 -1.45 -12.91 -21.46
CA GLY A 29 -0.44 -13.94 -21.69
C GLY A 29 -1.07 -15.31 -22.01
N LEU A 30 -2.14 -15.66 -21.31
CA LEU A 30 -2.86 -16.92 -21.51
C LEU A 30 -3.58 -16.94 -22.87
N LEU A 31 -4.20 -15.82 -23.25
CA LEU A 31 -4.83 -15.65 -24.56
C LEU A 31 -3.78 -15.70 -25.69
N ALA A 32 -2.62 -15.07 -25.49
CA ALA A 32 -1.50 -15.15 -26.41
C ALA A 32 -0.95 -16.58 -26.55
N ALA A 33 -0.87 -17.34 -25.45
CA ALA A 33 -0.48 -18.74 -25.49
C ALA A 33 -1.49 -19.61 -26.24
N CYS A 34 -2.80 -19.38 -26.06
CA CYS A 34 -3.83 -20.05 -26.85
C CYS A 34 -3.71 -19.70 -28.34
N LEU A 35 -3.46 -18.44 -28.67
CA LEU A 35 -3.25 -18.00 -30.06
C LEU A 35 -1.99 -18.62 -30.68
N ALA A 36 -0.92 -18.76 -29.89
CA ALA A 36 0.32 -19.39 -30.29
C ALA A 36 0.14 -20.86 -30.67
N LEU A 37 -0.59 -21.61 -29.83
CA LEU A 37 -0.94 -23.01 -30.09
C LEU A 37 -1.87 -23.13 -31.30
N PHE A 38 -2.84 -22.24 -31.43
CA PHE A 38 -3.70 -22.17 -32.61
C PHE A 38 -2.88 -21.90 -33.88
N GLY A 39 -1.89 -21.01 -33.82
CA GLY A 39 -0.96 -20.74 -34.91
C GLY A 39 -0.15 -21.97 -35.32
N GLN A 40 0.33 -22.80 -34.38
CA GLN A 40 0.98 -24.08 -34.70
C GLN A 40 0.04 -25.02 -35.48
N VAL A 41 -1.22 -25.14 -35.03
CA VAL A 41 -2.23 -25.99 -35.69
C VAL A 41 -2.59 -25.48 -37.08
N CYS A 42 -2.71 -24.16 -37.25
CA CYS A 42 -2.93 -23.54 -38.54
C CYS A 42 -1.74 -23.74 -39.48
N LEU A 43 -0.50 -23.63 -39.00
CA LEU A 43 0.70 -23.85 -39.79
C LEU A 43 0.77 -25.31 -40.29
N ALA A 44 0.44 -26.27 -39.42
CA ALA A 44 0.35 -27.68 -39.76
C ALA A 44 -0.76 -27.97 -40.80
N ARG A 45 -1.92 -27.30 -40.69
CA ARG A 45 -3.02 -27.43 -41.67
C ARG A 45 -2.80 -26.67 -42.97
N ALA A 46 -1.96 -25.64 -42.97
CA ALA A 46 -1.61 -24.87 -44.18
C ALA A 46 -0.54 -25.56 -45.04
N ARG A 47 0.18 -26.53 -44.47
CA ARG A 47 1.18 -27.36 -45.15
C ARG A 47 0.76 -27.89 -46.54
N PRO A 48 -0.42 -28.52 -46.72
CA PRO A 48 -0.85 -29.04 -48.02
C PRO A 48 -1.27 -27.95 -49.02
N ILE A 49 -1.48 -26.71 -48.58
CA ILE A 49 -1.98 -25.61 -49.43
C ILE A 49 -0.81 -24.79 -50.00
N PHE A 50 0.33 -24.71 -49.30
CA PHE A 50 1.48 -23.90 -49.70
C PHE A 50 2.74 -24.73 -49.93
N PRO A 51 3.12 -25.03 -51.19
CA PRO A 51 4.28 -25.86 -51.51
C PRO A 51 5.62 -25.25 -51.07
N PHE A 52 5.71 -23.91 -50.95
CA PHE A 52 6.90 -23.22 -50.43
C PHE A 52 7.13 -23.46 -48.93
N ILE A 53 6.07 -23.67 -48.15
CA ILE A 53 6.15 -23.95 -46.72
C ILE A 53 6.57 -25.41 -46.51
N ASP A 54 6.13 -26.33 -47.38
CA ASP A 54 6.42 -27.76 -47.26
C ASP A 54 7.91 -28.08 -47.46
N GLN A 55 8.60 -27.39 -48.38
CA GLN A 55 10.05 -27.57 -48.60
C GLN A 55 10.93 -27.17 -47.41
N ASN A 56 10.50 -26.18 -46.60
CA ASN A 56 11.29 -25.62 -45.50
C ASN A 56 10.54 -25.67 -44.17
N TYR A 57 9.62 -26.63 -44.02
CA TYR A 57 8.68 -26.68 -42.92
C TYR A 57 9.35 -26.70 -41.55
N GLU A 58 10.45 -27.46 -41.41
CA GLU A 58 11.22 -27.53 -40.16
C GLU A 58 11.85 -26.19 -39.79
N ALA A 59 12.36 -25.44 -40.77
CA ALA A 59 12.93 -24.12 -40.53
C ALA A 59 11.85 -23.11 -40.12
N TRP A 60 10.68 -23.15 -40.76
CA TRP A 60 9.53 -22.31 -40.40
C TRP A 60 8.98 -22.64 -39.00
N GLN A 61 8.83 -23.93 -38.69
CA GLN A 61 8.38 -24.38 -37.38
C GLN A 61 9.41 -24.01 -36.29
N GLY A 62 10.71 -24.20 -36.56
CA GLY A 62 11.79 -23.82 -35.67
C GLY A 62 11.83 -22.31 -35.41
N GLY A 63 11.75 -21.50 -36.46
CA GLY A 63 11.70 -20.04 -36.35
C GLY A 63 10.48 -19.54 -35.58
N TYR A 64 9.30 -20.09 -35.88
CA TYR A 64 8.07 -19.75 -35.18
C TYR A 64 8.13 -20.12 -33.69
N THR A 65 8.66 -21.31 -33.36
CA THR A 65 8.85 -21.76 -31.99
C THR A 65 9.85 -20.87 -31.26
N LEU A 66 10.98 -20.52 -31.89
CA LEU A 66 12.00 -19.65 -31.30
C LEU A 66 11.45 -18.26 -30.97
N VAL A 67 10.69 -17.65 -31.88
CA VAL A 67 10.03 -16.35 -31.65
C VAL A 67 9.04 -16.45 -30.48
N LEU A 68 8.23 -17.51 -30.43
CA LEU A 68 7.32 -17.75 -29.31
C LEU A 68 8.06 -17.92 -27.99
N THR A 69 9.18 -18.64 -27.97
CA THR A 69 10.00 -18.80 -26.77
C THR A 69 10.57 -17.45 -26.33
N MET A 70 11.07 -16.62 -27.25
CA MET A 70 11.58 -15.28 -26.92
C MET A 70 10.49 -14.37 -26.34
N ILE A 71 9.32 -14.32 -26.97
CA ILE A 71 8.18 -13.54 -26.47
C ILE A 71 7.75 -14.07 -25.09
N GLY A 72 7.73 -15.39 -24.90
CA GLY A 72 7.43 -16.03 -23.63
C GLY A 72 8.41 -15.64 -22.53
N ILE A 73 9.72 -15.65 -22.82
CA ILE A 73 10.75 -15.23 -21.86
C ILE A 73 10.58 -13.76 -21.48
N VAL A 74 10.39 -12.86 -22.45
CA VAL A 74 10.16 -11.44 -22.19
C VAL A 74 8.91 -11.24 -21.32
N TRP A 75 7.83 -11.97 -21.60
CA TRP A 75 6.62 -11.92 -20.80
C TRP A 75 6.82 -12.43 -19.37
N VAL A 76 7.57 -13.53 -19.18
CA VAL A 76 7.91 -14.05 -17.85
C VAL A 76 8.74 -13.04 -17.06
N VAL A 77 9.75 -12.42 -17.69
CA VAL A 77 10.57 -11.38 -17.05
C VAL A 77 9.71 -10.18 -16.65
N ALA A 78 8.81 -9.72 -17.53
CA ALA A 78 7.88 -8.64 -17.23
C ALA A 78 6.94 -9.00 -16.05
N MET A 79 6.51 -10.26 -15.96
CA MET A 79 5.72 -10.76 -14.83
C MET A 79 6.50 -10.76 -13.51
N LEU A 80 7.73 -11.26 -13.52
CA LEU A 80 8.60 -11.26 -12.34
C LEU A 80 8.83 -9.85 -11.81
N GLN A 81 9.07 -8.87 -12.70
CA GLN A 81 9.20 -7.47 -12.32
C GLN A 81 7.93 -6.93 -11.66
N LYS A 82 6.74 -7.21 -12.21
CA LYS A 82 5.47 -6.77 -11.62
C LYS A 82 5.18 -7.45 -10.28
N ILE A 83 5.51 -8.72 -10.13
CA ILE A 83 5.33 -9.46 -8.86
C ILE A 83 6.26 -8.90 -7.78
N SER A 84 7.53 -8.64 -8.11
CA SER A 84 8.48 -8.01 -7.18
C SER A 84 7.98 -6.64 -6.73
N PHE A 85 7.51 -5.80 -7.66
CA PHE A 85 6.94 -4.50 -7.32
C PHE A 85 5.70 -4.60 -6.42
N PHE A 86 4.86 -5.61 -6.64
CA PHE A 86 3.69 -5.87 -5.81
C PHE A 86 4.06 -6.30 -4.39
N GLN A 87 5.09 -7.17 -4.25
CA GLN A 87 5.60 -7.59 -2.95
C GLN A 87 6.18 -6.41 -2.16
N ASP A 88 7.00 -5.57 -2.80
CA ASP A 88 7.56 -4.36 -2.19
C ASP A 88 6.45 -3.41 -1.71
N CYS A 89 5.39 -3.26 -2.51
CA CYS A 89 4.25 -2.41 -2.17
C CYS A 89 3.47 -2.96 -0.96
N LEU A 90 3.25 -4.28 -0.91
CA LEU A 90 2.62 -4.96 0.23
C LEU A 90 3.46 -4.80 1.50
N GLU A 91 4.77 -4.94 1.41
CA GLU A 91 5.67 -4.82 2.56
C GLU A 91 5.68 -3.40 3.12
N ARG A 92 5.75 -2.39 2.23
CA ARG A 92 5.61 -0.98 2.61
C ARG A 92 4.27 -0.70 3.30
N LEU A 93 3.17 -1.24 2.79
CA LEU A 93 1.85 -1.08 3.41
C LEU A 93 1.76 -1.70 4.80
N ARG A 94 2.32 -2.91 4.98
CA ARG A 94 2.40 -3.54 6.31
C ARG A 94 3.24 -2.72 7.27
N SER A 95 4.35 -2.15 6.81
CA SER A 95 5.21 -1.29 7.63
C SER A 95 4.49 0.00 8.06
N GLN A 96 3.74 0.62 7.15
CA GLN A 96 2.97 1.83 7.44
C GLN A 96 1.84 1.56 8.43
N ARG A 97 1.10 0.46 8.28
CA ARG A 97 0.07 0.08 9.27
C ARG A 97 0.64 -0.06 10.69
N ARG A 98 1.82 -0.67 10.83
CA ARG A 98 2.47 -0.82 12.14
C ARG A 98 2.84 0.54 12.75
N LEU A 99 3.29 1.49 11.95
CA LEU A 99 3.61 2.84 12.42
C LEU A 99 2.33 3.59 12.81
N ASP A 100 1.27 3.48 12.01
CA ASP A 100 -0.01 4.12 12.29
C ASP A 100 -0.63 3.61 13.59
N GLU A 101 -0.56 2.31 13.87
CA GLU A 101 -0.98 1.72 15.15
C GLU A 101 -0.23 2.35 16.34
N GLN A 102 1.09 2.55 16.22
CA GLN A 102 1.88 3.19 17.28
C GLN A 102 1.54 4.67 17.44
N TYR A 103 1.29 5.40 16.35
CA TYR A 103 0.87 6.79 16.42
C TYR A 103 -0.52 6.93 17.02
N ALA A 104 -1.45 6.03 16.72
CA ALA A 104 -2.78 6.00 17.30
C ALA A 104 -2.70 5.82 18.83
N LEU A 105 -1.92 4.84 19.30
CA LEU A 105 -1.71 4.62 20.74
C LEU A 105 -1.10 5.83 21.45
N ARG A 106 -0.12 6.50 20.83
CA ARG A 106 0.47 7.74 21.39
C ARG A 106 -0.50 8.91 21.39
N ALA A 107 -1.36 9.01 20.37
CA ALA A 107 -2.40 10.03 20.31
C ALA A 107 -3.43 9.84 21.42
N GLU A 108 -3.88 8.60 21.65
CA GLU A 108 -4.80 8.26 22.75
C GLU A 108 -4.18 8.58 24.12
N GLN A 109 -2.91 8.22 24.35
CA GLN A 109 -2.19 8.57 25.58
C GLN A 109 -2.05 10.10 25.76
N ALA A 110 -1.78 10.83 24.68
CA ALA A 110 -1.70 12.29 24.73
C ALA A 110 -3.05 12.95 25.02
N GLU A 111 -4.15 12.39 24.50
CA GLU A 111 -5.51 12.85 24.81
C GLU A 111 -5.88 12.56 26.27
N GLN A 112 -5.57 11.37 26.79
CA GLN A 112 -5.76 11.03 28.20
C GLN A 112 -4.96 11.96 29.11
N ALA A 113 -3.69 12.21 28.80
CA ALA A 113 -2.86 13.15 29.56
C ALA A 113 -3.36 14.61 29.47
N ARG A 114 -4.04 15.00 28.39
CA ARG A 114 -4.69 16.32 28.28
C ARG A 114 -5.94 16.39 29.16
N LEU A 115 -6.77 15.34 29.16
CA LEU A 115 -7.96 15.24 29.99
C LEU A 115 -7.59 15.25 31.48
N GLU A 116 -6.56 14.51 31.88
CA GLU A 116 -6.04 14.51 33.25
C GLU A 116 -5.53 15.89 33.68
N LYS A 117 -4.82 16.60 32.80
CA LYS A 117 -4.37 17.97 33.08
C LYS A 117 -5.52 18.97 33.21
N LEU A 118 -6.59 18.80 32.44
CA LEU A 118 -7.79 19.63 32.56
C LEU A 118 -8.51 19.34 33.89
N ALA A 119 -8.71 18.07 34.22
CA ALA A 119 -9.31 17.65 35.49
C ALA A 119 -8.50 18.13 36.71
N ALA A 120 -7.16 18.07 36.64
CA ALA A 120 -6.28 18.56 37.71
C ALA A 120 -6.31 20.09 37.85
N LYS A 121 -6.52 20.84 36.76
CA LYS A 121 -6.71 22.30 36.81
C LYS A 121 -8.06 22.64 37.43
N GLU A 122 -9.13 21.98 37.02
CA GLU A 122 -10.47 22.16 37.61
C GLU A 122 -10.48 21.84 39.12
N ALA A 123 -9.78 20.78 39.54
CA ALA A 123 -9.63 20.45 40.95
C ALA A 123 -8.87 21.53 41.74
N ARG A 124 -7.78 22.08 41.17
CA ARG A 124 -7.04 23.19 41.79
C ARG A 124 -7.85 24.48 41.86
N GLU A 125 -8.62 24.78 40.83
CA GLU A 125 -9.50 25.96 40.82
C GLU A 125 -10.61 25.82 41.87
N ALA A 126 -11.22 24.64 42.00
CA ALA A 126 -12.20 24.33 43.03
C ALA A 126 -11.61 24.39 44.46
N GLU A 127 -10.34 24.04 44.63
CA GLU A 127 -9.64 24.12 45.91
C GLU A 127 -9.24 25.56 46.27
N SER A 128 -8.85 26.37 45.27
CA SER A 128 -8.55 27.80 45.42
C SER A 128 -9.78 28.69 45.63
N ALA A 129 -10.98 28.22 45.24
CA ALA A 129 -12.25 28.86 45.52
C ALA A 129 -12.73 28.66 46.97
N ARG A 130 -12.07 27.80 47.76
CA ARG A 130 -12.29 27.76 49.22
C ARG A 130 -11.63 28.99 49.83
N PRO A 131 -12.36 29.84 50.58
CA PRO A 131 -11.82 31.08 51.10
C PRO A 131 -10.68 30.78 52.08
N SER A 132 -9.45 30.98 51.62
CA SER A 132 -8.26 30.97 52.47
C SER A 132 -8.40 32.13 53.44
N ARG A 133 -8.78 31.82 54.69
CA ARG A 133 -8.75 32.74 55.83
C ARG A 133 -7.28 33.05 56.15
N VAL A 134 -6.63 33.86 55.32
CA VAL A 134 -5.35 34.46 55.65
C VAL A 134 -5.61 35.49 56.74
N ASN A 135 -5.31 35.08 57.96
CA ASN A 135 -5.43 35.84 59.19
C ASN A 135 -4.49 37.05 59.13
N ARG A 136 -4.98 38.18 58.60
CA ARG A 136 -4.25 39.44 58.47
C ARG A 136 -4.32 40.22 59.79
N ASN A 137 -3.84 39.62 60.87
CA ASN A 137 -3.69 40.27 62.17
C ASN A 137 -2.22 40.20 62.59
N ALA A 138 -1.47 41.31 62.40
CA ALA A 138 -0.45 41.78 63.34
C ALA A 138 0.38 42.94 62.75
N ARG A 139 -0.08 44.18 62.96
CA ARG A 139 0.69 45.24 63.65
C ARG A 139 -0.03 46.58 63.48
N SER A 140 -0.77 46.94 64.50
CA SER A 140 -1.32 48.27 64.74
C SER A 140 -0.62 48.87 65.96
N ASN A 141 -0.36 50.17 65.87
CA ASN A 141 -0.01 51.16 66.91
C ASN A 141 1.25 50.92 67.75
N LYS A 142 2.17 51.89 67.73
CA LYS A 142 2.14 53.01 68.69
C LYS A 142 3.16 54.10 68.29
N PHE A 143 2.69 55.35 68.37
CA PHE A 143 3.51 56.56 68.47
C PHE A 143 4.62 56.37 69.51
N ASP A 144 5.82 56.88 69.22
CA ASP A 144 6.71 57.44 70.23
C ASP A 144 7.38 58.71 69.67
N TYR A 145 7.57 59.66 70.58
CA TYR A 145 7.89 61.08 70.48
C TYR A 145 9.08 61.47 69.60
#